data_AF-A0A2J8WA00-F1
#
_entry.id   AF-A0A2J8WA00-F1
#
_cell.length_a   1.000
_cell.length_b   1.000
_cell.length_c   1.000
_cell.angle_alpha   90.00
_cell.angle_beta   90.00
_cell.angle_gamma   90.00
#
_symmetry.space_group_name_H-M   'P 1'
#
loop_
_entity.id
_entity.type
_entity.pdbx_description
1 polymer ?
#
loop_
_entity_poly.entity_id
_entity_poly.type
_entity_poly.pdbx_seq_one_letter_code
_entity_poly.pdbx_strand_id
1 'polypeptide(L)'
;PCHPECQPQNGSVTCFGPEADQCVACAHYKDPPFCVARCPSGVKPDLSYMPIWKFPDEEGTCQPCPINCTHSCVDLDDKGCPAEQRASPLTSIISAVVGILLVVVLGVVFGILIKRRQQKIRKYTMRRLLQETELVEPLTPSGAMPNQAQMRILKETELRKVKGIWIPDGENVKIP
;
A
#
# COMPACT_ATOMS: atom_id res chain seq x y z
N PRO A 1 -58.25 9.76 12.38
CA PRO A 1 -57.97 8.79 11.29
C PRO A 1 -56.59 8.17 11.56
N CYS A 2 -56.40 6.87 11.32
CA CYS A 2 -55.09 6.23 11.48
C CYS A 2 -54.14 6.63 10.35
N HIS A 3 -52.84 6.49 10.60
CA HIS A 3 -51.82 6.61 9.54
C HIS A 3 -52.08 5.58 8.42
N PRO A 4 -51.85 5.91 7.14
CA PRO A 4 -52.06 4.99 6.01
C PRO A 4 -51.22 3.71 6.09
N GLU A 5 -50.08 3.76 6.79
CA GLU A 5 -49.21 2.59 6.99
C GLU A 5 -49.66 1.67 8.15
N CYS A 6 -50.75 1.99 8.85
CA CYS A 6 -51.29 1.09 9.87
C CYS A 6 -52.12 -0.03 9.21
N GLN A 7 -51.79 -1.28 9.52
CA GLN A 7 -52.52 -2.45 9.00
C GLN A 7 -53.88 -2.60 9.69
N PRO A 8 -55.01 -2.62 8.95
CA PRO A 8 -56.35 -2.83 9.51
C PRO A 8 -56.41 -4.13 10.31
N GLN A 9 -56.82 -4.04 11.57
CA GLN A 9 -56.96 -5.21 12.45
C GLN A 9 -58.40 -5.69 12.49
N ASN A 10 -58.62 -6.99 12.31
CA ASN A 10 -59.94 -7.60 12.47
C ASN A 10 -60.20 -7.87 13.97
N GLY A 11 -61.18 -7.16 14.54
CA GLY A 11 -61.62 -7.39 15.92
C GLY A 11 -60.80 -6.67 17.01
N SER A 12 -59.82 -5.83 16.64
CA SER A 12 -59.10 -4.96 17.58
C SER A 12 -58.93 -3.54 17.01
N VAL A 13 -58.44 -2.62 17.84
CA VAL A 13 -58.11 -1.25 17.38
C VAL A 13 -56.91 -1.29 16.44
N THR A 14 -56.93 -0.47 15.39
CA THR A 14 -55.86 -0.45 14.36
C THR A 14 -54.69 0.48 14.72
N CYS A 15 -54.98 1.58 15.43
CA CYS A 15 -54.00 2.55 15.88
C CYS A 15 -54.41 3.18 17.21
N PHE A 16 -53.44 3.73 17.94
CA PHE A 16 -53.66 4.51 19.16
C PHE A 16 -53.69 6.02 18.89
N GLY A 17 -53.35 6.45 17.67
CA GLY A 17 -53.44 7.84 17.22
C GLY A 17 -53.05 8.00 15.74
N PRO A 18 -52.88 9.25 15.27
CA PRO A 18 -52.73 9.54 13.85
C PRO A 18 -51.32 9.30 13.29
N GLU A 19 -50.31 9.13 14.14
CA GLU A 19 -48.91 9.04 13.73
C GLU A 19 -48.49 7.60 13.35
N ALA A 20 -47.41 7.49 12.56
CA ALA A 20 -46.94 6.21 12.01
C ALA A 20 -46.30 5.28 13.06
N ASP A 21 -45.93 5.81 14.23
CA ASP A 21 -45.42 5.06 15.40
C ASP A 21 -46.56 4.54 16.30
N GLN A 22 -47.77 5.05 16.13
CA GLN A 22 -48.95 4.71 16.94
C GLN A 22 -49.80 3.60 16.31
N CYS A 23 -49.29 2.92 15.29
CA CYS A 23 -49.94 1.75 14.70
C CYS A 23 -49.78 0.51 15.60
N VAL A 24 -50.82 -0.33 15.68
CA VAL A 24 -50.70 -1.65 16.36
C VAL A 24 -49.83 -2.60 15.54
N ALA A 25 -50.00 -2.58 14.22
CA ALA A 25 -49.18 -3.32 13.26
C ALA A 25 -48.98 -2.50 11.99
N CYS A 26 -47.83 -2.67 11.32
CA CYS A 26 -47.51 -1.98 10.08
C CYS A 26 -48.03 -2.76 8.86
N ALA A 27 -48.51 -2.05 7.84
CA ALA A 27 -48.99 -2.65 6.60
C ALA A 27 -47.87 -3.18 5.69
N HIS A 28 -46.74 -2.47 5.64
CA HIS A 28 -45.60 -2.81 4.78
C HIS A 28 -44.35 -3.16 5.60
N TYR A 29 -43.59 -2.14 6.01
CA TYR A 29 -42.33 -2.32 6.73
C TYR A 29 -42.32 -1.49 8.01
N LYS A 30 -41.49 -1.92 8.96
CA LYS A 30 -41.26 -1.23 10.22
C LYS A 30 -39.84 -0.70 10.27
N ASP A 31 -39.66 0.61 10.32
CA ASP A 31 -38.39 1.23 10.66
C ASP A 31 -38.48 1.82 12.08
N PRO A 32 -38.08 1.07 13.11
CA PRO A 32 -38.40 1.42 14.49
C PRO A 32 -38.03 2.87 14.85
N PRO A 33 -38.98 3.67 15.38
CA PRO A 33 -40.32 3.28 15.87
C PRO A 33 -41.47 3.35 14.85
N PHE A 34 -41.24 3.79 13.61
CA PHE A 34 -42.29 4.16 12.66
C PHE A 34 -42.65 3.06 11.65
N CYS A 35 -43.91 3.00 11.22
CA CYS A 35 -44.32 2.23 10.04
C CYS A 35 -44.03 3.02 8.76
N VAL A 36 -43.40 2.37 7.77
CA VAL A 36 -42.98 2.98 6.52
C VAL A 36 -43.38 2.12 5.32
N ALA A 37 -43.70 2.78 4.20
CA ALA A 37 -44.01 2.09 2.94
C ALA A 37 -42.78 1.38 2.34
N ARG A 38 -41.58 1.90 2.59
CA ARG A 38 -40.30 1.34 2.13
C ARG A 38 -39.18 1.70 3.12
N CYS A 39 -38.25 0.78 3.34
CA CYS A 39 -37.07 1.06 4.16
C CYS A 39 -36.22 2.20 3.55
N PRO A 40 -35.61 3.06 4.39
CA PRO A 40 -34.81 4.17 3.90
C PRO A 40 -33.54 3.67 3.20
N SER A 41 -33.39 4.07 1.93
CA SER A 41 -32.26 3.71 1.09
C SER A 41 -31.71 4.95 0.39
N GLY A 42 -30.48 5.36 0.72
CA GLY A 42 -29.83 6.50 0.07
C GLY A 42 -30.27 7.87 0.58
N VAL A 43 -31.03 7.93 1.68
CA VAL A 43 -31.45 9.19 2.31
C VAL A 43 -30.29 9.79 3.10
N LYS A 44 -30.04 11.09 2.92
CA LYS A 44 -29.06 11.84 3.70
C LYS A 44 -29.81 12.64 4.78
N PRO A 45 -29.69 12.29 6.06
CA PRO A 45 -30.12 13.17 7.14
C PRO A 45 -29.42 14.53 7.02
N ASP A 46 -30.14 15.62 7.29
CA ASP A 46 -29.73 17.02 7.01
C ASP A 46 -28.35 17.44 7.56
N LEU A 47 -27.79 16.69 8.52
CA LEU A 47 -26.49 16.94 9.17
C LEU A 47 -25.44 15.85 8.95
N SER A 48 -25.80 14.70 8.37
CA SER A 48 -24.86 13.59 8.18
C SER A 48 -24.39 13.50 6.74
N TYR A 49 -23.08 13.45 6.56
CA TYR A 49 -22.45 13.26 5.25
C TYR A 49 -22.73 11.88 4.63
N MET A 50 -23.08 10.90 5.46
CA MET A 50 -23.23 9.50 5.06
C MET A 50 -24.70 9.14 4.81
N PRO A 51 -25.05 8.56 3.65
CA PRO A 51 -26.40 8.10 3.37
C PRO A 51 -26.77 6.88 4.23
N ILE A 52 -28.00 6.82 4.71
CA ILE A 52 -28.54 5.68 5.43
C ILE A 52 -29.04 4.63 4.43
N TRP A 53 -28.63 3.39 4.62
CA TRP A 53 -29.06 2.24 3.84
C TRP A 53 -29.62 1.17 4.77
N LYS A 54 -30.91 0.91 4.64
CA LYS A 54 -31.60 -0.18 5.33
C LYS A 54 -32.31 -1.09 4.33
N PHE A 55 -32.41 -2.36 4.68
CA PHE A 55 -33.15 -3.38 3.93
C PHE A 55 -34.18 -4.05 4.84
N PRO A 56 -35.30 -4.56 4.30
CA PRO A 56 -36.27 -5.29 5.10
C PRO A 56 -35.80 -6.73 5.37
N ASP A 57 -35.92 -7.16 6.62
CA ASP A 57 -35.82 -8.57 7.03
C ASP A 57 -37.06 -9.38 6.61
N GLU A 58 -37.03 -10.69 6.82
CA GLU A 58 -38.15 -11.62 6.60
C GLU A 58 -39.42 -11.21 7.38
N GLU A 59 -39.26 -10.60 8.56
CA GLU A 59 -40.35 -10.05 9.37
C GLU A 59 -40.80 -8.64 8.93
N GLY A 60 -40.23 -8.09 7.85
CA GLY A 60 -40.53 -6.75 7.36
C GLY A 60 -39.95 -5.61 8.23
N THR A 61 -39.01 -5.91 9.11
CA THR A 61 -38.31 -4.89 9.92
C THR A 61 -37.08 -4.38 9.17
N CYS A 62 -36.90 -3.07 9.11
CA CYS A 62 -35.78 -2.45 8.42
C CYS A 62 -34.48 -2.60 9.23
N GLN A 63 -33.53 -3.39 8.72
CA GLN A 63 -32.19 -3.53 9.27
C GLN A 63 -31.18 -2.66 8.54
N PRO A 64 -30.13 -2.17 9.24
CA PRO A 64 -29.01 -1.49 8.59
C PRO A 64 -28.25 -2.47 7.68
N CYS A 65 -27.92 -2.01 6.46
CA CYS A 65 -27.06 -2.77 5.56
C CYS A 65 -25.65 -2.94 6.18
N PRO A 66 -24.98 -4.08 5.98
CA PRO A 66 -23.67 -4.38 6.58
C PRO A 66 -22.49 -3.61 5.96
N ILE A 67 -22.75 -2.66 5.05
CA ILE A 67 -21.71 -1.95 4.32
C ILE A 67 -21.77 -0.44 4.57
N ASN A 68 -20.60 0.18 4.71
CA ASN A 68 -20.46 1.61 4.95
C ASN A 68 -20.06 2.31 3.64
N CYS A 69 -21.04 2.75 2.87
CA CYS A 69 -20.81 3.57 1.68
C CYS A 69 -20.49 5.02 2.06
N THR A 70 -19.24 5.42 1.89
CA THR A 70 -18.74 6.76 2.26
C THR A 70 -19.03 7.84 1.23
N HIS A 71 -19.23 7.50 -0.06
CA HIS A 71 -19.29 8.54 -1.08
C HIS A 71 -20.28 8.31 -2.23
N SER A 72 -20.37 7.09 -2.77
CA SER A 72 -21.27 6.79 -3.88
C SER A 72 -21.31 5.30 -4.13
N CYS A 73 -22.38 4.62 -3.72
CA CYS A 73 -22.64 3.27 -4.16
C CYS A 73 -23.64 3.33 -5.30
N VAL A 74 -23.17 3.00 -6.50
CA VAL A 74 -23.91 3.10 -7.76
C VAL A 74 -24.72 1.83 -8.01
N ASP A 75 -24.18 0.69 -7.59
CA ASP A 75 -24.81 -0.61 -7.73
C ASP A 75 -25.49 -0.99 -6.40
N LEU A 76 -26.75 -1.43 -6.49
CA LEU A 76 -27.49 -2.00 -5.39
C LEU A 76 -27.66 -3.50 -5.64
N ASP A 77 -27.58 -4.28 -4.58
CA ASP A 77 -27.96 -5.69 -4.57
C ASP A 77 -29.49 -5.85 -4.66
N ASP A 78 -29.98 -7.07 -4.88
CA ASP A 78 -31.42 -7.38 -4.98
C ASP A 78 -32.21 -6.91 -3.75
N LYS A 79 -31.55 -6.80 -2.59
CA LYS A 79 -32.11 -6.35 -1.32
C LYS A 79 -32.14 -4.83 -1.14
N GLY A 80 -31.66 -4.05 -2.12
CA GLY A 80 -31.56 -2.59 -2.04
C GLY A 80 -30.45 -2.09 -1.10
N CYS A 81 -29.56 -2.99 -0.65
CA CYS A 81 -28.30 -2.59 -0.06
C CYS A 81 -27.30 -2.24 -1.16
N PRO A 82 -26.38 -1.31 -0.93
CA PRO A 82 -25.33 -1.10 -1.91
C PRO A 82 -24.49 -2.38 -2.07
N ALA A 83 -24.07 -2.69 -3.29
CA ALA A 83 -23.19 -3.83 -3.52
C ALA A 83 -21.76 -3.43 -3.17
N GLU A 84 -20.98 -4.37 -2.63
CA GLU A 84 -19.55 -4.16 -2.40
C GLU A 84 -18.93 -3.67 -3.72
N GLN A 85 -18.47 -2.42 -3.73
CA GLN A 85 -17.79 -1.87 -4.88
C GLN A 85 -16.47 -2.61 -5.02
N ARG A 86 -16.48 -3.70 -5.81
CA ARG A 86 -15.26 -4.21 -6.44
C ARG A 86 -14.61 -2.99 -7.06
N ALA A 87 -13.45 -2.61 -6.54
CA ALA A 87 -12.70 -1.43 -6.95
C ALA A 87 -12.81 -1.29 -8.45
N SER A 88 -13.52 -0.24 -8.90
CA SER A 88 -13.81 -0.05 -10.31
C SER A 88 -12.51 -0.18 -11.09
N PRO A 89 -12.49 -0.83 -12.27
CA PRO A 89 -11.27 -1.04 -13.04
C PRO A 89 -10.50 0.27 -13.29
N LEU A 90 -11.21 1.40 -13.29
CA LEU A 90 -10.65 2.75 -13.41
C LEU A 90 -9.75 3.16 -12.24
N THR A 91 -10.11 2.86 -10.98
CA THR A 91 -9.28 3.22 -9.82
C THR A 91 -8.02 2.35 -9.73
N SER A 92 -8.12 1.09 -10.18
CA SER A 92 -6.98 0.18 -10.28
C SER A 92 -5.94 0.70 -11.28
N ILE A 93 -6.39 1.12 -12.48
CA ILE A 93 -5.49 1.64 -13.53
C ILE A 93 -4.76 2.90 -13.06
N ILE A 94 -5.47 3.86 -12.47
CA ILE A 94 -4.86 5.11 -11.98
C ILE A 94 -3.79 4.81 -10.92
N SER A 95 -4.06 3.88 -10.00
CA SER A 95 -3.10 3.49 -8.96
C SER A 95 -1.84 2.84 -9.53
N ALA A 96 -1.99 2.00 -10.56
CA ALA A 96 -0.86 1.34 -11.22
C ALA A 96 0.04 2.33 -11.95
N VAL A 97 -0.55 3.29 -12.67
CA VAL A 97 0.20 4.32 -13.40
C VAL A 97 1.02 5.19 -12.46
N VAL A 98 0.44 5.62 -11.33
CA VAL A 98 1.14 6.41 -10.32
C VAL A 98 2.27 5.60 -9.68
N GLY A 99 2.04 4.31 -9.38
CA GLY A 99 3.06 3.42 -8.84
C GLY A 99 4.26 3.27 -9.78
N ILE A 100 4.02 3.05 -11.07
CA ILE A 100 5.09 2.93 -12.08
C ILE A 100 5.87 4.24 -12.20
N LEU A 101 5.18 5.38 -12.29
CA LEU A 101 5.81 6.71 -12.35
C LEU A 101 6.74 6.95 -11.15
N LEU A 102 6.31 6.61 -9.93
CA LEU A 102 7.13 6.75 -8.73
C LEU A 102 8.38 5.87 -8.78
N VAL A 103 8.26 4.61 -9.19
CA VAL A 103 9.41 3.69 -9.31
C VAL A 103 10.41 4.19 -10.35
N VAL A 104 9.94 4.69 -11.49
CA VAL A 104 10.80 5.26 -12.53
C VAL A 104 11.55 6.49 -12.01
N VAL A 105 10.86 7.42 -11.35
CA VAL A 105 11.47 8.62 -10.78
C VAL A 105 12.55 8.24 -9.74
N LEU A 106 12.25 7.32 -8.83
CA LEU A 106 13.21 6.84 -7.83
C LEU A 106 14.41 6.15 -8.48
N GLY A 107 14.20 5.34 -9.51
CA GLY A 107 15.27 4.68 -10.28
C GLY A 107 16.19 5.68 -10.97
N VAL A 108 15.64 6.73 -11.59
CA VAL A 108 16.41 7.81 -12.23
C VAL A 108 17.23 8.57 -11.19
N VAL A 109 16.62 8.97 -10.07
CA VAL A 109 17.33 9.68 -8.99
C VAL A 109 18.47 8.82 -8.45
N PHE A 110 18.21 7.54 -8.16
CA PHE A 110 19.22 6.62 -7.66
C PHE A 110 20.34 6.39 -8.67
N GLY A 111 20.02 6.25 -9.95
CA GLY A 111 20.99 6.14 -11.04
C GLY A 111 21.89 7.38 -11.14
N ILE A 112 21.33 8.59 -11.03
CA ILE A 112 22.08 9.84 -10.99
C ILE A 112 23.00 9.89 -9.76
N LEU A 113 22.51 9.49 -8.58
CA LEU A 113 23.31 9.46 -7.36
C LEU A 113 24.50 8.48 -7.48
N ILE A 114 24.27 7.28 -8.03
CA ILE A 114 25.34 6.31 -8.29
C ILE A 114 26.34 6.87 -9.31
N LYS A 115 25.88 7.41 -10.43
CA LYS A 115 26.76 8.01 -11.46
C LYS A 115 27.61 9.14 -10.87
N ARG A 116 27.01 10.03 -10.06
CA ARG A 116 27.74 11.11 -9.38
C ARG A 116 28.76 10.56 -8.37
N ARG A 117 28.40 9.54 -7.59
CA ARG A 117 29.34 8.87 -6.66
C ARG A 117 30.51 8.23 -7.42
N GLN A 118 30.21 7.48 -8.48
CA GLN A 118 31.23 6.83 -9.32
C GLN A 118 32.15 7.84 -10.00
N GLN A 119 31.60 8.94 -10.54
CA GLN A 119 32.39 10.01 -11.11
C GLN A 119 33.27 10.69 -10.05
N LYS A 120 32.75 10.93 -8.84
CA LYS A 120 33.56 11.45 -7.73
C LYS A 120 34.71 10.49 -7.41
N ILE A 121 34.43 9.21 -7.20
CA ILE A 121 35.45 8.18 -6.90
C ILE A 121 36.50 8.13 -8.02
N ARG A 122 36.08 8.01 -9.30
CA ARG A 122 36.99 8.00 -10.45
C ARG A 122 37.88 9.25 -10.51
N LYS A 123 37.33 10.44 -10.22
CA LYS A 123 38.12 11.68 -10.17
C LYS A 123 39.18 11.64 -9.06
N TYR A 124 38.88 11.07 -7.90
CA TYR A 124 39.87 10.91 -6.82
C TYR A 124 40.93 9.84 -7.15
N THR A 125 40.54 8.72 -7.76
CA THR A 125 41.49 7.66 -8.17
C THR A 125 42.43 8.15 -9.28
N MET A 126 41.93 8.89 -10.28
CA MET A 126 42.75 9.42 -11.37
C MET A 126 43.78 10.45 -10.91
N ARG A 127 43.44 11.33 -9.95
CA ARG A 127 44.41 12.28 -9.38
C ARG A 127 45.56 11.58 -8.65
N ARG A 128 45.27 10.48 -7.96
CA ARG A 128 46.28 9.70 -7.24
C ARG A 128 47.22 8.96 -8.19
N LEU A 129 46.70 8.42 -9.30
CA LEU A 129 47.52 7.79 -10.34
C LEU A 129 48.42 8.80 -11.06
N LEU A 130 47.91 10.00 -11.40
CA LEU A 130 48.70 11.05 -12.05
C LEU A 130 49.85 11.54 -11.17
N GLN A 131 49.65 11.64 -9.86
CA GLN A 131 50.69 12.06 -8.92
C GLN A 131 51.81 11.00 -8.76
N GLU A 132 51.49 9.71 -8.89
CA GLU A 132 52.51 8.65 -8.97
C GLU A 132 53.28 8.68 -10.30
N THR A 133 52.59 8.92 -11.42
CA THR A 133 53.24 8.96 -12.75
C THR A 133 54.02 10.24 -13.02
N GLU A 134 53.70 11.37 -12.39
CA GLU A 134 54.52 12.59 -12.50
C GLU A 134 55.79 12.53 -11.64
N LEU A 135 55.82 11.73 -10.56
CA LEU A 135 57.04 11.55 -9.76
C LEU A 135 58.02 10.57 -10.43
N VAL A 136 57.57 9.82 -11.43
CA VAL A 136 58.34 8.79 -12.12
C VAL A 136 58.21 8.98 -13.63
N GLU A 137 58.94 9.97 -14.18
CA GLU A 137 59.74 9.91 -15.44
C GLU A 137 59.74 11.21 -16.27
N PRO A 138 60.83 11.52 -17.05
CA PRO A 138 61.88 10.60 -17.52
C PRO A 138 63.34 11.09 -17.37
N LEU A 139 64.24 10.16 -17.03
CA LEU A 139 65.59 10.15 -17.61
C LEU A 139 65.72 8.83 -18.39
N THR A 140 65.64 8.96 -19.70
CA THR A 140 65.85 7.92 -20.74
C THR A 140 67.22 7.21 -20.63
N PRO A 141 67.57 6.29 -21.53
CA PRO A 141 67.10 4.91 -21.67
C PRO A 141 68.32 3.96 -21.61
N SER A 142 68.29 2.86 -20.86
CA SER A 142 69.34 1.86 -21.00
C SER A 142 68.74 0.47 -20.98
N GLY A 143 68.99 -0.24 -22.08
CA GLY A 143 68.43 -1.54 -22.37
C GLY A 143 68.84 -2.58 -21.34
N ALA A 144 67.93 -2.88 -20.44
CA ALA A 144 68.02 -4.04 -19.56
C ALA A 144 66.61 -4.64 -19.37
N MET A 145 66.27 -5.61 -20.22
CA MET A 145 65.47 -6.75 -19.77
C MET A 145 66.46 -7.72 -19.06
N PRO A 146 66.07 -8.67 -18.18
CA PRO A 146 64.76 -8.96 -17.57
C PRO A 146 64.85 -9.28 -16.05
N ASN A 147 63.71 -9.36 -15.34
CA ASN A 147 63.48 -10.50 -14.44
C ASN A 147 61.98 -10.72 -14.21
N GLN A 148 61.57 -11.89 -14.67
CA GLN A 148 60.26 -12.49 -14.64
C GLN A 148 59.92 -12.90 -13.19
N ALA A 149 59.73 -11.93 -12.30
CA ALA A 149 59.08 -12.16 -11.01
C ALA A 149 57.57 -12.18 -11.25
N GLN A 150 57.13 -13.34 -11.72
CA GLN A 150 55.76 -13.81 -11.74
C GLN A 150 55.06 -13.45 -10.41
N MET A 151 54.39 -12.30 -10.34
CA MET A 151 53.32 -12.07 -9.37
C MET A 151 52.18 -13.01 -9.76
N ARG A 152 52.34 -14.30 -9.42
CA ARG A 152 51.27 -15.29 -9.41
C ARG A 152 50.27 -14.78 -8.38
N ILE A 153 49.26 -14.09 -8.90
CA ILE A 153 47.92 -13.96 -8.36
C ILE A 153 47.65 -15.22 -7.53
N LEU A 154 47.62 -15.08 -6.20
CA LEU A 154 47.25 -16.17 -5.31
C LEU A 154 45.84 -16.58 -5.72
N LYS A 155 45.74 -17.81 -6.21
CA LYS A 155 44.52 -18.42 -6.73
C LYS A 155 43.49 -18.45 -5.60
N GLU A 156 42.38 -17.76 -5.81
CA GLU A 156 41.25 -17.56 -4.88
C GLU A 156 40.45 -18.85 -4.58
N THR A 157 41.10 -20.03 -4.64
CA THR A 157 40.43 -21.35 -4.56
C THR A 157 40.82 -22.20 -3.36
N GLU A 158 41.67 -21.75 -2.44
CA GLU A 158 42.06 -22.52 -1.23
C GLU A 158 41.84 -21.75 0.09
N LEU A 159 40.77 -20.96 0.21
CA LEU A 159 40.35 -20.39 1.50
C LEU A 159 38.88 -20.69 1.79
N ARG A 160 38.64 -21.89 2.31
CA ARG A 160 37.38 -22.22 3.01
C ARG A 160 37.54 -21.92 4.51
N LYS A 161 37.02 -20.76 4.91
CA LYS A 161 36.29 -20.37 6.14
C LYS A 161 36.56 -21.16 7.43
N VAL A 162 37.06 -20.50 8.50
CA VAL A 162 36.49 -20.45 9.88
C VAL A 162 37.16 -19.30 10.69
N LYS A 163 36.33 -18.50 11.37
CA LYS A 163 36.59 -17.50 12.45
C LYS A 163 38.02 -16.94 12.62
N GLY A 164 38.24 -15.78 12.00
CA GLY A 164 38.72 -14.57 12.66
C GLY A 164 39.89 -14.68 13.63
N ILE A 165 41.09 -14.95 13.13
CA ILE A 165 42.34 -14.30 13.55
C ILE A 165 43.39 -14.65 12.49
N TRP A 166 44.07 -13.66 11.91
CA TRP A 166 45.21 -13.89 11.03
C TRP A 166 46.47 -13.68 11.88
N ILE A 167 47.26 -14.74 12.09
CA ILE A 167 48.61 -14.66 12.68
C ILE A 167 49.55 -15.24 11.64
N PRO A 168 50.48 -14.45 11.06
CA PRO A 168 51.52 -14.99 10.20
C PRO A 168 52.58 -15.71 11.05
N ASP A 169 52.75 -17.01 10.81
CA ASP A 169 53.87 -17.79 11.36
C ASP A 169 55.18 -17.36 10.68
N GLY A 170 56.16 -16.91 11.46
CA GLY A 170 57.50 -16.69 10.90
C GLY A 170 58.55 -15.88 11.65
N GLU A 171 58.35 -15.43 12.90
CA GLU A 171 59.41 -14.71 13.63
C GLU A 171 59.69 -15.33 15.01
N ASN A 172 60.84 -15.99 15.10
CA ASN A 172 61.46 -16.43 16.34
C ASN A 172 61.83 -15.21 17.19
N VAL A 173 61.09 -14.94 18.27
CA VAL A 173 61.53 -14.01 19.32
C VAL A 173 61.69 -14.79 20.62
N LYS A 174 62.95 -15.12 20.91
CA LYS A 174 63.44 -15.54 22.23
C LYS A 174 63.60 -14.28 23.11
N ILE A 175 63.86 -14.50 24.41
CA ILE A 175 64.41 -13.60 25.45
C ILE A 175 63.32 -13.15 26.46
N PRO A 176 63.59 -13.07 27.79
CA PRO A 176 64.25 -13.99 28.73
C PRO A 176 63.34 -14.37 29.93
#